data_AF-A0A662UEP1-F1
#
_entry.id   AF-A0A662UEP1-F1
#
_cell.length_a   1.000
_cell.length_b   1.000
_cell.length_c   1.000
_cell.angle_alpha   90.00
_cell.angle_beta   90.00
_cell.angle_gamma   90.00
#
_symmetry.space_group_name_H-M   'P 1'
#
loop_
_entity.id
_entity.type
_entity.pdbx_description
1 polymer ?
#
loop_
_entity_poly.entity_id
_entity_poly.type
_entity_poly.pdbx_seq_one_letter_code
_entity_poly.pdbx_strand_id
1 'polypeptide(L)' 'MRMLLVHAKKFSFRPTQKALKNAEELEAVSERSFDNVLAVFTTVEEADVENMKEVVE' A
#
# COMPACT_ATOMS: atom_id res chain seq x y z
N MET A 1 9.10 -3.16 -10.25
CA MET A 1 8.27 -2.43 -9.28
C MET A 1 7.83 -1.14 -9.95
N ARG A 2 6.56 -0.76 -9.77
CA ARG A 2 6.06 0.55 -10.21
C ARG A 2 5.52 1.35 -9.05
N MET A 3 5.82 2.64 -9.02
CA MET A 3 5.40 3.55 -7.95
C MET A 3 4.70 4.78 -8.51
N LEU A 4 3.64 5.20 -7.81
CA LEU A 4 3.02 6.53 -7.96
C LEU A 4 3.13 7.26 -6.62
N LEU A 5 3.74 8.45 -6.66
CA LEU A 5 4.00 9.26 -5.47
C LEU A 5 3.10 10.49 -5.49
N VAL A 6 2.28 10.66 -4.45
CA VAL A 6 1.35 11.79 -4.30
C VAL A 6 1.61 12.48 -2.97
N HIS A 7 2.11 13.71 -3.02
CA HIS A 7 2.12 14.58 -1.85
C HIS A 7 0.72 15.18 -1.65
N ALA A 8 0.01 14.71 -0.63
CA ALA A 8 -1.38 15.06 -0.37
C ALA A 8 -1.52 15.82 0.95
N LYS A 9 -2.33 16.88 0.94
CA LYS A 9 -2.74 17.56 2.17
C LYS A 9 -3.47 16.61 3.12
N LYS A 10 -4.26 15.68 2.58
CA LYS A 10 -4.98 14.65 3.35
C LYS A 10 -5.15 13.39 2.50
N PHE A 11 -4.95 12.22 3.11
CA PHE A 11 -5.22 10.91 2.52
C PHE A 11 -5.96 10.03 3.53
N SER A 12 -7.03 9.37 3.10
CA SER A 12 -7.85 8.54 3.97
C SER A 12 -8.30 7.27 3.24
N PHE A 13 -8.45 6.17 3.96
CA PHE A 13 -8.95 4.92 3.41
C PHE A 13 -9.81 4.16 4.43
N ARG A 14 -10.76 3.37 3.92
CA ARG A 14 -11.55 2.43 4.70
C ARG A 14 -11.50 1.06 4.01
N PRO A 15 -10.99 0.01 4.68
CA PRO A 15 -11.07 -1.36 4.15
C PRO A 15 -12.54 -1.74 3.91
N THR A 16 -12.83 -2.38 2.78
CA THR A 16 -14.20 -2.78 2.41
C THR A 16 -14.34 -4.31 2.42
N GLN A 17 -13.98 -4.96 1.32
CA GLN A 17 -14.03 -6.40 1.16
C GLN A 17 -12.65 -6.94 0.80
N LYS A 18 -12.37 -8.19 1.19
CA LYS A 18 -11.11 -8.85 0.85
C LYS A 18 -11.02 -9.04 -0.67
N ALA A 19 -9.95 -8.53 -1.27
CA ALA A 19 -9.66 -8.75 -2.69
C ALA A 19 -9.02 -10.13 -2.96
N LEU A 20 -8.39 -10.72 -1.94
CA LEU A 20 -7.80 -12.05 -1.99
C LEU A 20 -8.50 -12.98 -0.99
N LYS A 21 -8.63 -14.26 -1.35
CA LYS A 21 -9.24 -15.28 -0.48
C LYS A 21 -8.53 -15.37 0.88
N ASN A 22 -7.20 -15.30 0.86
CA ASN A 22 -6.33 -15.36 2.04
C ASN A 22 -5.63 -14.00 2.25
N ALA A 23 -6.40 -12.90 2.28
CA ALA A 23 -5.87 -11.59 2.63
C ALA A 23 -5.53 -11.52 4.14
N GLU A 24 -4.56 -10.68 4.50
CA GLU A 24 -4.18 -10.40 5.88
C GLU A 24 -5.39 -10.03 6.74
N GLU A 25 -5.41 -10.52 7.98
CA GLU A 25 -6.46 -10.18 8.93
C GLU A 25 -6.20 -8.79 9.52
N LEU A 26 -7.25 -7.97 9.58
CA LEU A 26 -7.17 -6.64 10.17
C LEU A 26 -7.67 -6.68 11.61
N GLU A 27 -6.84 -6.25 12.56
CA GLU A 27 -7.20 -6.20 13.99
C GLU A 27 -8.36 -5.22 14.27
N ALA A 28 -8.54 -4.19 13.43
CA ALA A 28 -9.67 -3.26 13.49
C ALA A 28 -10.05 -2.75 12.10
N VAL A 29 -11.33 -2.86 11.75
CA VAL A 29 -11.89 -2.33 10.49
C VAL A 29 -12.37 -0.90 10.73
N SER A 30 -11.44 0.02 10.96
CA SER A 30 -11.75 1.45 11.05
C SER A 30 -11.16 2.22 9.88
N GLU A 31 -11.82 3.30 9.53
CA GLU A 31 -11.27 4.29 8.59
C GLU A 31 -9.99 4.90 9.18
N ARG A 32 -8.95 5.01 8.36
CA ARG A 32 -7.69 5.67 8.71
C ARG A 32 -7.52 6.93 7.88
N SER A 33 -6.94 7.96 8.48
CA SER A 33 -6.69 9.25 7.84
C SER A 33 -5.34 9.82 8.26
N PHE A 34 -4.68 10.50 7.32
CA PHE A 34 -3.37 11.10 7.48
C PHE A 34 -3.38 12.50 6.85
N ASP A 35 -2.74 13.48 7.50
CA ASP A 35 -2.59 14.85 7.01
C ASP A 35 -1.13 15.10 6.61
N ASN A 36 -0.91 15.94 5.59
CA ASN A 36 0.40 16.29 5.01
C ASN A 36 1.31 15.07 4.78
N VAL A 37 0.84 14.15 3.94
CA VAL A 37 1.45 12.82 3.75
C VAL A 37 1.91 12.62 2.31
N LEU A 38 3.02 11.91 2.14
CA LEU A 38 3.42 11.35 0.85
C LEU A 38 2.80 9.96 0.72
N ALA A 39 1.68 9.86 -0.01
CA ALA A 39 1.07 8.57 -0.32
C ALA A 39 1.85 7.90 -1.45
N VAL A 40 2.38 6.72 -1.18
CA VAL A 40 3.12 5.91 -2.14
C VAL A 40 2.26 4.70 -2.51
N PHE A 41 1.77 4.68 -3.75
CA PHE A 41 1.10 3.50 -4.30
C PHE A 41 2.14 2.64 -5.01
N THR A 42 2.32 1.42 -4.51
CA THR A 42 3.35 0.50 -5.01
C THR A 42 2.69 -0.72 -5.64
N THR A 43 3.15 -1.09 -6.84
CA THR A 43 2.88 -2.39 -7.46
C THR A 43 4.19 -3.17 -7.52
N VAL A 44 4.21 -4.31 -6.85
CA VAL A 44 5.30 -5.29 -6.93
C VAL A 44 5.04 -6.17 -8.15
N GLU A 45 6.03 -6.26 -9.04
CA GLU A 45 6.00 -7.02 -10.28
C GLU A 45 6.77 -8.34 -10.13
N GLU A 46 6.54 -9.31 -11.01
CA GLU A 46 7.17 -10.63 -10.96
C GLU A 46 8.70 -10.57 -10.94
N ALA A 47 9.29 -9.69 -11.75
CA ALA A 47 10.73 -9.47 -11.81
C ALA A 47 11.34 -8.96 -10.49
N ASP A 48 10.54 -8.34 -9.60
CA ASP A 48 11.04 -7.85 -8.32
C ASP A 48 11.30 -8.98 -7.31
N VAL A 49 10.67 -10.14 -7.52
CA VAL A 49 10.80 -11.30 -6.64
C VAL A 49 12.21 -11.89 -6.72
N GLU A 50 12.84 -11.81 -7.89
CA GLU A 50 14.17 -12.36 -8.12
C GLU A 50 15.27 -11.66 -7.31
N ASN A 51 15.05 -10.40 -6.91
CA ASN A 51 16.01 -9.63 -6.14
C ASN A 51 15.37 -8.62 -5.18
N MET A 52 14.47 -9.10 -4.31
CA MET A 52 13.71 -8.26 -3.39
C MET A 52 14.56 -7.34 -2.50
N LYS A 53 15.78 -7.75 -2.12
CA LYS A 53 16.63 -6.93 -1.26
C LYS A 53 17.09 -5.65 -1.96
N GLU A 54 17.53 -5.77 -3.20
CA GLU A 54 18.01 -4.64 -3.99
C GLU A 54 16.88 -3.72 -4.44
N VAL A 55 15.66 -4.26 -4.58
CA VAL A 55 14.47 -3.47 -4.95
C VAL A 55 13.95 -2.61 -3.79
N VAL A 56 14.26 -2.98 -2.54
CA VAL A 56 13.75 -2.32 -1.33
C VAL A 56 14.75 -1.31 -0.73
N GLU A 57 16.04 -1.41 -1.06
CA GLU A 57 17.09 -0.42 -0.68
C GLU A 57 17.03 0.86 -1.53
#